data_AF-A0A838VPT0-F1
#
_entry.id   AF-A0A838VPT0-F1
#
_cell.length_a   1.000
_cell.length_b   1.000
_cell.length_c   1.000
_cell.angle_alpha   90.00
_cell.angle_beta   90.00
_cell.angle_gamma   90.00
#
_symmetry.space_group_name_H-M   'P 1'
#
loop_
_entity.id
_entity.type
_entity.pdbx_description
1 polymer ?
#
loop_
_entity_poly.entity_id
_entity_poly.type
_entity_poly.pdbx_seq_one_letter_code
_entity_poly.pdbx_strand_id
1 'polypeptide(L)'
;LIGFENHGGRTKLGKVQALGKVVQGLGNNGEDGTEGAFHANAIATYSHGPLLPKNPFVADWLIQTALRRKYQQEIVLAPLEDELAVRGREAMFKRLRVAVE
;
A
#
# COMPACT_ATOMS: atom_id res chain seq x y z
N LEU A 1 -1.18 3.20 -3.40
CA LEU A 1 -0.08 2.19 -3.39
C LEU A 1 0.28 1.84 -4.83
N ILE A 2 1.49 1.35 -5.09
CA ILE A 2 1.89 0.79 -6.39
C ILE A 2 2.28 -0.67 -6.18
N GLY A 3 1.75 -1.54 -7.04
CA GLY A 3 1.90 -2.97 -6.95
C GLY A 3 1.65 -3.65 -8.28
N PHE A 4 1.62 -4.98 -8.25
CA PHE A 4 1.17 -5.82 -9.35
C PHE A 4 0.18 -6.84 -8.80
N GLU A 5 -0.98 -7.00 -9.41
CA GLU A 5 -1.98 -7.99 -9.00
C GLU A 5 -2.01 -9.17 -9.98
N ASN A 6 -2.14 -10.39 -9.47
CA ASN A 6 -2.29 -11.60 -10.28
C ASN A 6 -2.96 -12.71 -9.46
N HIS A 7 -4.26 -12.57 -9.23
CA HIS A 7 -5.05 -13.52 -8.46
C HIS A 7 -6.36 -13.85 -9.17
N GLY A 8 -6.82 -15.09 -9.02
CA GLY A 8 -8.18 -15.50 -9.39
C GLY A 8 -9.21 -15.33 -8.28
N GLY A 9 -8.76 -15.10 -7.04
CA GLY A 9 -9.64 -14.88 -5.90
C GLY A 9 -10.39 -13.55 -6.01
N ARG A 10 -11.63 -13.51 -5.54
CA ARG A 10 -12.48 -12.30 -5.56
C ARG A 10 -12.95 -12.01 -4.13
N THR A 11 -12.25 -11.11 -3.46
CA THR A 11 -12.54 -10.73 -2.08
C THR A 11 -13.75 -9.79 -2.05
N LYS A 12 -14.71 -10.06 -1.17
CA LYS A 12 -15.80 -9.14 -0.83
C LYS A 12 -15.65 -8.76 0.63
N LEU A 13 -15.46 -7.48 0.90
CA LEU A 13 -15.27 -6.99 2.26
C LEU A 13 -16.60 -7.06 3.04
N GLY A 14 -16.52 -7.49 4.29
CA GLY A 14 -17.61 -7.38 5.25
C GLY A 14 -17.58 -6.00 5.92
N LYS A 15 -17.60 -5.99 7.27
CA LYS A 15 -17.55 -4.74 8.07
C LYS A 15 -16.14 -4.13 8.21
N VAL A 16 -15.21 -4.50 7.33
CA VAL A 16 -13.82 -4.00 7.35
C VAL A 16 -13.63 -2.96 6.26
N GLN A 17 -12.74 -2.00 6.50
CA GLN A 17 -12.42 -0.98 5.50
C GLN A 17 -11.48 -1.56 4.44
N ALA A 18 -11.60 -1.08 3.20
CA ALA A 18 -10.59 -1.33 2.18
C ALA A 18 -9.27 -0.64 2.54
N LEU A 19 -8.16 -1.16 2.03
CA LEU A 19 -6.86 -0.50 2.18
C LEU A 19 -6.81 0.79 1.35
N GLY A 20 -7.51 0.82 0.21
CA GLY A 20 -7.66 2.02 -0.58
C GLY A 20 -8.60 1.84 -1.77
N LYS A 21 -8.83 2.94 -2.48
CA LYS A 21 -9.51 2.93 -3.78
C LYS A 21 -8.53 2.57 -4.89
N VAL A 22 -8.98 1.81 -5.87
CA VAL A 22 -8.21 1.49 -7.07
C VAL A 22 -8.21 2.71 -7.98
N VAL A 23 -7.02 3.16 -8.37
CA VAL A 23 -6.84 4.19 -9.41
C VAL A 23 -6.70 3.53 -10.79
N GLN A 24 -5.95 2.43 -10.86
CA GLN A 24 -5.72 1.62 -12.04
C GLN A 24 -5.54 0.16 -11.61
N GLY A 25 -6.29 -0.77 -12.21
CA GLY A 25 -6.30 -2.20 -11.84
C GLY A 25 -7.70 -2.75 -11.56
N LEU A 26 -7.79 -3.93 -10.95
CA LEU A 26 -9.03 -4.60 -10.57
C LEU A 26 -9.28 -4.61 -9.06
N GLY A 27 -8.22 -4.70 -8.26
CA GLY A 27 -8.30 -4.75 -6.81
C GLY A 27 -8.96 -6.02 -6.29
N ASN A 28 -9.76 -5.89 -5.23
CA ASN A 28 -10.32 -7.02 -4.48
C ASN A 28 -11.13 -7.99 -5.36
N ASN A 29 -11.92 -7.48 -6.31
CA ASN A 29 -12.84 -8.30 -7.11
C ASN A 29 -13.15 -7.78 -8.52
N GLY A 30 -12.64 -6.62 -8.92
CA GLY A 30 -12.90 -5.99 -10.21
C GLY A 30 -14.26 -5.30 -10.36
N GLU A 31 -15.03 -5.19 -9.27
CA GLU A 31 -16.41 -4.63 -9.30
C GLU A 31 -16.55 -3.43 -8.36
N ASP A 32 -15.97 -3.49 -7.15
CA ASP A 32 -16.18 -2.47 -6.12
C ASP A 32 -15.21 -1.27 -6.17
N GLY A 33 -14.18 -1.34 -7.03
CA GLY A 33 -13.17 -0.29 -7.18
C GLY A 33 -12.29 -0.11 -5.93
N THR A 34 -12.20 -1.13 -5.08
CA THR A 34 -11.38 -1.11 -3.86
C THR A 34 -10.31 -2.19 -3.89
N GLU A 35 -9.23 -1.97 -3.15
CA GLU A 35 -8.14 -2.93 -3.02
C GLU A 35 -7.81 -3.17 -1.55
N GLY A 36 -7.54 -4.44 -1.24
CA GLY A 36 -7.10 -4.92 0.06
C GLY A 36 -8.11 -4.69 1.18
N ALA A 37 -7.63 -4.87 2.41
CA ALA A 37 -8.36 -4.55 3.63
C ALA A 37 -7.44 -3.90 4.67
N PHE A 38 -8.02 -3.05 5.49
CA PHE A 38 -7.35 -2.42 6.61
C PHE A 38 -8.20 -2.55 7.87
N HIS A 39 -7.64 -3.17 8.91
CA HIS A 39 -8.34 -3.34 10.17
C HIS A 39 -7.36 -3.27 11.34
N ALA A 40 -7.60 -2.33 12.26
CA ALA A 40 -6.67 -1.99 13.33
C ALA A 40 -5.27 -1.69 12.78
N ASN A 41 -4.31 -2.61 12.95
CA ASN A 41 -2.96 -2.47 12.40
C ASN A 41 -2.62 -3.52 11.34
N ALA A 42 -3.62 -4.30 10.89
CA ALA A 42 -3.46 -5.30 9.85
C ALA A 42 -3.72 -4.69 8.47
N ILE A 43 -2.77 -4.90 7.56
CA ILE A 43 -2.88 -4.58 6.14
C ILE A 43 -2.96 -5.90 5.38
N ALA A 44 -4.01 -6.07 4.57
CA ALA A 44 -4.11 -7.14 3.58
C ALA A 44 -4.17 -6.51 2.18
N THR A 45 -3.46 -7.08 1.21
CA THR A 45 -3.45 -6.61 -0.17
C THR A 45 -3.07 -7.74 -1.12
N TYR A 46 -3.64 -7.72 -2.32
CA TYR A 46 -3.25 -8.55 -3.46
C TYR A 46 -2.02 -8.01 -4.20
N SER A 47 -1.52 -6.83 -3.82
CA SER A 47 -0.30 -6.27 -4.40
C SER A 47 0.90 -7.21 -4.19
N HIS A 48 1.33 -7.84 -5.27
CA HIS A 48 2.56 -8.60 -5.39
C HIS A 48 3.77 -7.74 -5.82
N GLY A 49 4.93 -8.40 -5.88
CA GLY A 49 6.23 -7.77 -5.95
C GLY A 49 6.68 -7.28 -4.56
N PRO A 50 7.80 -6.56 -4.46
CA PRO A 50 8.21 -5.98 -3.19
C PRO A 50 7.28 -4.81 -2.84
N LEU A 51 6.25 -5.07 -2.03
CA LEU A 51 5.28 -4.05 -1.59
C LEU A 51 5.98 -2.89 -0.86
N LEU A 52 6.81 -3.20 0.14
CA LEU A 52 7.43 -2.19 1.00
C LEU A 52 8.46 -1.33 0.27
N PRO A 53 9.44 -1.88 -0.49
CA PRO A 53 10.40 -1.07 -1.24
C PRO A 53 9.77 -0.16 -2.30
N LYS A 54 8.61 -0.54 -2.86
CA LYS A 54 7.88 0.31 -3.81
C LYS A 54 7.02 1.36 -3.12
N ASN A 55 6.73 1.20 -1.84
CA ASN A 55 5.85 2.06 -1.06
C ASN A 55 6.50 2.33 0.31
N PRO A 56 7.61 3.10 0.37
CA PRO A 56 8.41 3.28 1.58
C PRO A 56 7.57 3.82 2.76
N PHE A 57 6.61 4.70 2.49
CA PHE A 57 5.65 5.18 3.50
C PHE A 57 4.83 4.07 4.20
N VAL A 58 4.61 2.91 3.56
CA VAL A 58 3.98 1.75 4.22
C VAL A 58 4.97 1.06 5.14
N ALA A 59 6.24 0.95 4.72
CA ALA A 59 7.30 0.40 5.55
C ALA A 59 7.47 1.25 6.82
N ASP A 60 7.54 2.57 6.66
CA ASP A 60 7.63 3.52 7.77
C ASP A 60 6.42 3.42 8.69
N TRP A 61 5.20 3.38 8.13
CA TRP A 61 4.00 3.23 8.92
C TRP A 61 4.00 1.92 9.74
N LEU A 62 4.45 0.80 9.17
CA LEU A 62 4.57 -0.49 9.88
C LEU A 62 5.58 -0.39 11.02
N ILE A 63 6.77 0.17 10.76
CA ILE A 63 7.84 0.32 11.75
C ILE A 63 7.39 1.26 12.87
N GLN A 64 6.86 2.44 12.55
CA GLN A 64 6.34 3.40 13.53
C GLN A 64 5.21 2.80 14.36
N THR A 65 4.28 2.07 13.72
CA THR A 65 3.18 1.41 14.42
C THR A 65 3.69 0.34 15.39
N ALA A 66 4.66 -0.47 14.99
CA ALA A 66 5.27 -1.48 15.85
C ALA A 66 6.04 -0.85 17.03
N LEU A 67 6.85 0.18 16.76
CA LEU A 67 7.61 0.90 17.76
C LEU A 67 6.69 1.60 18.78
N ARG A 68 5.65 2.29 18.30
CA ARG A 68 4.65 2.93 19.17
C ARG A 68 3.95 1.92 20.08
N ARG A 69 3.58 0.75 19.56
CA ARG A 69 2.99 -0.33 20.38
C ARG A 69 3.95 -0.91 21.40
N LYS A 70 5.23 -1.04 21.06
CA LYS A 70 6.25 -1.61 21.95
C LYS A 70 6.63 -0.65 23.08
N TYR A 71 6.85 0.62 22.75
CA TYR A 71 7.40 1.62 23.67
C TYR A 71 6.35 2.56 24.26
N GLN A 72 5.09 2.49 23.81
CA GLN A 72 3.99 3.34 24.28
C GLN A 72 4.29 4.84 24.16
N GLN A 73 5.08 5.21 23.14
CA GLN A 73 5.48 6.59 22.85
C GLN A 73 5.47 6.84 21.35
N GLU A 74 5.31 8.09 20.96
CA GLU A 74 5.47 8.49 19.56
C GLU A 74 6.95 8.47 19.18
N ILE A 75 7.27 7.80 18.06
CA ILE A 75 8.64 7.70 17.55
C ILE A 75 8.63 8.18 16.11
N VAL A 76 9.41 9.22 15.87
CA VAL A 76 9.67 9.76 14.53
C VAL A 76 10.88 9.05 13.97
N LEU A 77 10.73 8.43 12.79
CA LEU A 77 11.85 7.81 12.09
C LEU A 77 12.72 8.92 11.47
N ALA A 78 14.03 8.73 11.52
CA ALA A 78 14.93 9.58 10.75
C ALA A 78 14.62 9.38 9.25
N PRO A 79 14.51 10.46 8.46
CA PRO A 79 14.26 10.34 7.03
C PRO A 79 15.41 9.60 6.35
N LEU A 80 15.06 8.75 5.39
CA LEU A 80 16.00 8.08 4.50
C LEU A 80 15.95 8.71 3.11
N GLU A 81 17.01 8.49 2.34
CA GLU A 81 17.05 8.89 0.94
C GLU A 81 16.20 7.93 0.09
N ASP A 82 15.05 8.40 -0.35
CA ASP A 82 14.08 7.61 -1.13
C ASP A 82 14.22 7.78 -2.65
N GLU A 83 15.29 8.41 -3.17
CA GLU A 83 15.39 8.81 -4.60
C GLU A 83 15.10 7.64 -5.56
N LEU A 84 15.69 6.47 -5.30
CA LEU A 84 15.48 5.29 -6.14
C LEU A 84 14.04 4.76 -6.06
N ALA A 85 13.43 4.78 -4.87
CA ALA A 85 12.05 4.38 -4.68
C ALA A 85 11.10 5.35 -5.40
N VAL A 86 11.33 6.66 -5.27
CA VAL A 86 10.56 7.71 -5.96
C VAL A 86 10.65 7.54 -7.47
N ARG A 87 11.86 7.43 -8.04
CA ARG A 87 12.06 7.22 -9.48
C ARG A 87 11.40 5.94 -9.98
N GLY A 88 11.46 4.86 -9.19
CA GLY A 88 10.75 3.60 -9.50
C GLY A 88 9.23 3.78 -9.54
N ARG A 89 8.67 4.58 -8.62
CA ARG A 89 7.24 4.91 -8.59
C ARG A 89 6.82 5.78 -9.76
N GLU A 90 7.60 6.82 -10.08
CA GLU A 90 7.38 7.69 -11.24
C GLU A 90 7.35 6.92 -12.56
N ALA A 91 8.29 5.98 -12.75
CA ALA A 91 8.31 5.12 -13.92
C ALA A 91 7.00 4.31 -14.05
N MET A 92 6.46 3.82 -12.93
CA MET A 92 5.18 3.12 -12.92
C MET A 92 3.99 4.04 -13.19
N PHE A 93 3.94 5.23 -12.59
CA PHE A 93 2.88 6.21 -12.86
C PHE A 93 2.84 6.62 -14.33
N LYS A 94 4.02 6.89 -14.93
CA LYS A 94 4.14 7.15 -16.36
C LYS A 94 3.63 5.98 -17.21
N ARG A 95 4.04 4.74 -16.87
CA ARG A 95 3.60 3.53 -17.58
C ARG A 95 2.08 3.35 -17.51
N LEU A 96 1.48 3.64 -16.36
CA LEU A 96 0.04 3.49 -16.12
C LEU A 96 -0.78 4.71 -16.55
N ARG A 97 -0.13 5.79 -17.02
CA ARG A 97 -0.75 7.07 -17.42
C ARG A 97 -1.60 7.69 -16.29
N VAL A 98 -1.14 7.52 -15.05
CA VAL A 98 -1.78 8.10 -13.86
C VAL A 98 -1.06 9.40 -13.53
N ALA A 99 -1.81 10.50 -13.42
CA ALA A 99 -1.30 11.75 -12.88
C ALA A 99 -1.14 11.61 -11.36
N VAL A 100 -0.01 12.08 -10.84
CA VAL A 100 0.19 12.23 -9.40
C VAL A 100 -0.10 13.69 -9.10
N GLU A 101 -1.18 13.95 -8.37
CA GLU A 101 -1.39 15.24 -7.71
C GLU A 101 -0.58 15.33 -6.41
#